data_AF-A0A023UPD3-F1
#
_entry.id   AF-A0A023UPD3-F1
#
_cell.length_a   1.000
_cell.length_b   1.000
_cell.length_c   1.000
_cell.angle_alpha   90.00
_cell.angle_beta   90.00
_cell.angle_gamma   90.00
#
_symmetry.space_group_name_H-M   'P 1'
#
loop_
_entity.id
_entity.type
_entity.pdbx_description
1 polymer ?
#
loop_
_entity_poly.entity_id
_entity_poly.type
_entity_poly.pdbx_seq_one_letter_code
_entity_poly.pdbx_strand_id
1 'polypeptide(L)'
;MRKEILKNLVKTLLDARLHSLQRGEKIVQKIQSQGAQLQKYNTANDNKHNLYRFSNQNMVNTVLRQNLLGELLSKYFQSKILGTNAQWMGQQVRYLISEPIFKDSNKKLSVVVFVYNAFANQVAKAQQDGKVINNNLLLIRMINNISQGAESLNNLLSRHFGKKVEVEPIILKYDYFSSEIFSDNLSGNINRFGTFKKGYTRILNNNINATALPAAKSLQISNKLGEHISQVRANNILNALSSGAQILPGEFLNKGNVVWNLLNNKYLIGYSFEFAGKLPKAVSTARTLKDIRFSGTLKCNTSDNASVLFNLNSRISNISQAQKSNINKNGKFNVRIKLGHL
;
A
#
# COMPACT_ATOMS: atom_id res chain seq x y z
N MET A 1 -60.53 -40.02 -3.75
CA MET A 1 -59.83 -39.91 -2.44
C MET A 1 -58.32 -40.15 -2.51
N ARG A 2 -57.79 -41.32 -2.91
CA ARG A 2 -56.33 -41.58 -2.90
C ARG A 2 -55.47 -40.61 -3.76
N LYS A 3 -55.97 -40.21 -4.94
CA LYS A 3 -55.30 -39.23 -5.82
C LYS A 3 -55.23 -37.82 -5.24
N GLU A 4 -56.27 -37.38 -4.53
CA GLU A 4 -56.34 -36.09 -3.84
C GLU A 4 -55.33 -36.03 -2.68
N ILE A 5 -55.22 -37.11 -1.92
CA ILE A 5 -54.23 -37.24 -0.84
C ILE A 5 -52.80 -37.19 -1.39
N LEU A 6 -52.53 -37.90 -2.50
CA LEU A 6 -51.24 -37.84 -3.20
C LEU A 6 -50.90 -36.43 -3.71
N LYS A 7 -51.88 -35.72 -4.28
CA LYS A 7 -51.68 -34.31 -4.70
C LYS A 7 -51.36 -33.41 -3.52
N ASN A 8 -52.04 -33.56 -2.38
CA ASN A 8 -51.76 -32.79 -1.17
C ASN A 8 -50.39 -33.13 -0.57
N LEU A 9 -49.95 -34.38 -0.64
CA LEU A 9 -48.63 -34.80 -0.17
C LEU A 9 -47.51 -34.23 -1.07
N VAL A 10 -47.70 -34.26 -2.39
CA VAL A 10 -46.78 -33.62 -3.34
C VAL A 10 -46.73 -32.10 -3.13
N LYS A 11 -47.88 -31.47 -2.88
CA LYS A 11 -47.96 -30.03 -2.60
C LYS A 11 -47.21 -29.66 -1.32
N THR A 12 -47.43 -30.37 -0.22
CA THR A 12 -46.72 -30.11 1.05
C THR A 12 -45.21 -30.33 0.95
N LEU A 13 -44.76 -31.32 0.18
CA LEU A 13 -43.33 -31.52 -0.12
C LEU A 13 -42.75 -30.38 -0.98
N LEU A 14 -43.52 -29.88 -1.95
CA LEU A 14 -43.13 -28.72 -2.77
C LEU A 14 -43.08 -27.44 -1.94
N ASP A 15 -44.05 -27.20 -1.05
CA ASP A 15 -44.09 -26.04 -0.16
C ASP A 15 -42.90 -26.04 0.82
N ALA A 16 -42.55 -27.21 1.37
CA ALA A 16 -41.35 -27.38 2.20
C ALA A 16 -40.05 -27.07 1.43
N ARG A 17 -39.97 -27.47 0.16
CA ARG A 17 -38.85 -27.16 -0.74
C ARG A 17 -38.82 -25.67 -1.12
N LEU A 18 -39.97 -25.03 -1.29
CA LEU A 18 -40.07 -23.59 -1.56
C LEU A 18 -39.56 -22.78 -0.36
N HIS A 19 -39.92 -23.18 0.86
CA HIS A 19 -39.44 -22.52 2.08
C HIS A 19 -37.93 -22.64 2.30
N SER A 20 -37.30 -23.75 1.92
CA SER A 20 -35.84 -23.87 1.98
C SER A 20 -35.14 -22.98 0.95
N LEU A 21 -35.73 -22.82 -0.25
CA LEU A 21 -35.25 -21.89 -1.28
C LEU A 21 -35.38 -20.42 -0.84
N GLN A 22 -36.50 -20.01 -0.23
CA GLN A 22 -36.69 -18.66 0.31
C GLN A 22 -35.68 -18.30 1.42
N ARG A 23 -35.27 -19.28 2.24
CA ARG A 23 -34.16 -19.09 3.20
C ARG A 23 -32.82 -18.92 2.47
N GLY A 24 -32.60 -19.66 1.40
CA GLY A 24 -31.45 -19.49 0.50
C GLY A 24 -31.38 -18.09 -0.12
N GLU A 25 -32.51 -17.54 -0.57
CA GLU A 25 -32.60 -16.19 -1.12
C GLU A 25 -32.23 -15.11 -0.09
N LYS A 26 -32.63 -15.25 1.18
CA LYS A 26 -32.19 -14.33 2.25
C LYS A 26 -30.68 -14.39 2.50
N ILE A 27 -30.07 -15.57 2.40
CA ILE A 27 -28.62 -15.76 2.50
C ILE A 27 -27.93 -15.10 1.30
N VAL A 28 -28.47 -15.27 0.10
CA VAL A 28 -28.00 -14.63 -1.13
C VAL A 28 -28.06 -13.10 -1.02
N GLN A 29 -29.17 -12.53 -0.54
CA GLN A 29 -29.31 -11.09 -0.32
C GLN A 29 -28.30 -10.57 0.71
N LYS A 30 -28.00 -11.34 1.77
CA LYS A 30 -26.96 -11.00 2.75
C LYS A 30 -25.54 -11.05 2.16
N ILE A 31 -25.28 -12.01 1.27
CA ILE A 31 -24.01 -12.13 0.56
C ILE A 31 -23.83 -10.98 -0.44
N GLN A 32 -24.87 -10.62 -1.18
CA GLN A 32 -24.87 -9.51 -2.14
C GLN A 32 -24.70 -8.15 -1.45
N SER A 33 -25.19 -7.98 -0.21
CA SER A 33 -25.08 -6.73 0.56
C SER A 33 -23.78 -6.60 1.36
N GLN A 34 -23.05 -7.68 1.62
CA GLN A 34 -21.73 -7.64 2.24
C GLN A 34 -20.65 -7.34 1.19
N GLY A 35 -20.43 -6.07 0.89
CA GLY A 35 -19.32 -5.64 0.02
C GLY A 35 -17.97 -6.23 0.45
N ALA A 36 -17.13 -6.60 -0.52
CA ALA A 36 -15.86 -7.26 -0.28
C ALA A 36 -14.94 -6.40 0.61
N GLN A 37 -14.24 -7.02 1.57
CA GLN A 37 -13.26 -6.31 2.42
C GLN A 37 -12.17 -5.58 1.61
N LEU A 38 -11.89 -6.04 0.39
CA LEU A 38 -10.91 -5.44 -0.55
C LEU A 38 -11.34 -4.07 -1.10
N GLN A 39 -12.64 -3.76 -1.05
CA GLN A 39 -13.21 -2.49 -1.49
C GLN A 39 -13.46 -1.52 -0.33
N LYS A 40 -13.57 -2.04 0.91
CA LYS A 40 -13.76 -1.23 2.11
C LYS A 40 -12.42 -0.69 2.58
N TYR A 41 -12.31 0.64 2.66
CA TYR A 41 -11.17 1.27 3.26
C TYR A 41 -11.13 0.97 4.77
N ASN A 42 -10.04 0.41 5.26
CA ASN A 42 -9.86 0.13 6.68
C ASN A 42 -9.28 1.38 7.37
N THR A 43 -10.09 2.05 8.17
CA THR A 43 -9.70 3.25 8.94
C THR A 43 -8.62 2.97 9.97
N ALA A 44 -8.35 1.70 10.30
CA ALA A 44 -7.17 1.37 11.09
C ALA A 44 -5.89 1.75 10.35
N ASN A 45 -5.86 1.84 9.02
CA ASN A 45 -4.65 2.24 8.27
C ASN A 45 -4.45 3.76 8.21
N ASP A 46 -5.33 4.54 8.82
CA ASP A 46 -5.24 6.01 8.85
C ASP A 46 -4.11 6.48 9.75
N ASN A 47 -3.90 5.72 10.81
CA ASN A 47 -2.84 5.94 11.77
C ASN A 47 -1.65 5.03 11.44
N LYS A 48 -0.44 5.54 11.68
CA LYS A 48 0.78 4.72 11.63
C LYS A 48 0.88 3.78 12.84
N HIS A 49 0.19 4.11 13.93
CA HIS A 49 0.20 3.36 15.18
C HIS A 49 -1.17 2.73 15.42
N ASN A 50 -1.33 1.48 15.00
CA ASN A 50 -2.57 0.74 15.12
C ASN A 50 -2.53 -0.02 16.44
N LEU A 51 -2.93 0.69 17.50
CA LEU A 51 -2.89 0.18 18.85
C LEU A 51 -4.01 0.77 19.69
N TYR A 52 -4.42 -0.01 20.69
CA TYR A 52 -5.29 0.45 21.75
C TYR A 52 -4.73 -0.01 23.09
N ARG A 53 -4.71 0.88 24.07
CA ARG A 53 -4.34 0.59 25.46
C ARG A 53 -5.39 1.23 26.36
N PHE A 54 -5.79 0.51 27.41
CA PHE A 54 -6.72 1.04 28.41
C PHE A 54 -6.14 2.26 29.16
N SER A 55 -4.83 2.27 29.42
CA SER A 55 -4.14 3.42 30.02
C SER A 55 -3.49 4.30 28.95
N ASN A 56 -3.83 5.59 28.97
CA ASN A 56 -3.24 6.60 28.09
C ASN A 56 -1.73 6.73 28.27
N GLN A 57 -1.22 6.62 29.50
CA GLN A 57 0.23 6.68 29.76
C GLN A 57 0.96 5.52 29.08
N ASN A 58 0.41 4.30 29.17
CA ASN A 58 0.95 3.13 28.48
C ASN A 58 0.84 3.27 26.96
N MET A 59 -0.23 3.90 26.46
CA MET A 59 -0.40 4.21 25.04
C MET A 59 0.73 5.12 24.54
N VAL A 60 0.95 6.26 25.20
CA VAL A 60 1.99 7.23 24.83
C VAL A 60 3.37 6.60 24.88
N ASN A 61 3.69 5.87 25.96
CA ASN A 61 4.97 5.16 26.09
C ASN A 61 5.18 4.14 24.97
N THR A 62 4.12 3.44 24.54
CA THR A 62 4.19 2.49 23.43
C THR A 62 4.48 3.21 22.11
N VAL A 63 3.80 4.32 21.83
CA VAL A 63 4.02 5.14 20.62
C VAL A 63 5.45 5.68 20.58
N LEU A 64 5.99 6.18 21.69
CA LEU A 64 7.38 6.66 21.76
C LEU A 64 8.39 5.56 21.42
N ARG A 65 8.22 4.36 21.98
CA ARG A 65 9.09 3.21 21.67
C ARG A 65 8.99 2.80 20.20
N GLN A 66 7.79 2.85 19.62
CA GLN A 66 7.58 2.57 18.20
C GLN A 66 8.25 3.62 17.32
N ASN A 67 8.19 4.91 17.67
CA ASN A 67 8.89 5.98 16.95
C ASN A 67 10.41 5.77 16.95
N LEU A 68 10.99 5.42 18.10
CA LEU A 68 12.42 5.08 18.20
C LEU A 68 12.79 3.89 17.31
N LEU A 69 11.95 2.86 17.28
CA LEU A 69 12.13 1.74 16.35
C LEU A 69 12.06 2.21 14.89
N GLY A 70 11.16 3.12 14.55
CA GLY A 70 11.08 3.70 13.21
C GLY A 70 12.37 4.41 12.78
N GLU A 71 12.97 5.19 13.69
CA GLU A 71 14.27 5.83 13.45
C GLU A 71 15.40 4.82 13.30
N LEU A 72 15.42 3.77 14.15
CA LEU A 72 16.41 2.70 14.07
C LEU A 72 16.34 1.97 12.72
N LEU A 73 15.14 1.64 12.25
CA LEU A 73 14.94 1.03 10.92
C LEU A 73 15.40 1.98 9.81
N SER A 74 15.10 3.29 9.92
CA SER A 74 15.57 4.29 8.96
C SER A 74 17.08 4.33 8.87
N LYS A 75 17.78 4.34 10.02
CA LYS A 75 19.25 4.31 10.08
C LYS A 75 19.82 2.99 9.57
N TYR A 76 19.19 1.87 9.88
CA TYR A 76 19.60 0.54 9.41
C TYR A 76 19.61 0.48 7.87
N PHE A 77 18.50 0.86 7.23
CA PHE A 77 18.36 0.88 5.76
C PHE A 77 19.16 2.00 5.05
N GLN A 78 19.62 3.02 5.77
CA GLN A 78 20.47 4.09 5.22
C GLN A 78 21.96 3.92 5.55
N SER A 79 22.34 2.79 6.15
CA SER A 79 23.70 2.56 6.63
C SER A 79 24.75 2.61 5.50
N LYS A 80 25.92 3.20 5.81
CA LYS A 80 27.06 3.24 4.89
C LYS A 80 27.86 1.94 5.07
N ILE A 81 28.07 1.22 3.98
CA ILE A 81 28.98 0.08 3.99
C ILE A 81 30.38 0.57 3.65
N LEU A 82 31.31 0.32 4.57
CA LEU A 82 32.73 0.54 4.36
C LEU A 82 33.33 -0.79 3.88
N GLY A 83 33.95 -0.78 2.70
CA GLY A 83 34.75 -1.92 2.25
C GLY A 83 36.00 -2.05 3.10
N THR A 84 36.41 -3.29 3.40
CA THR A 84 37.56 -3.62 4.25
C THR A 84 38.90 -3.10 3.70
N ASN A 85 39.00 -2.77 2.41
CA ASN A 85 40.17 -2.15 1.81
C ASN A 85 39.89 -0.69 1.44
N ALA A 86 40.25 0.19 2.37
CA ALA A 86 40.02 1.62 2.37
C ALA A 86 40.83 2.35 1.27
N GLN A 87 40.35 2.32 0.02
CA GLN A 87 40.70 3.35 -0.99
C GLN A 87 39.52 3.69 -1.92
N TRP A 88 38.43 2.94 -1.89
CA TRP A 88 37.23 3.26 -2.65
C TRP A 88 36.29 4.07 -1.78
N MET A 89 36.00 5.30 -2.20
CA MET A 89 34.96 6.15 -1.61
C MET A 89 33.72 5.29 -1.34
N GLY A 90 33.49 4.92 -0.07
CA GLY A 90 32.46 3.93 0.28
C GLY A 90 31.14 4.35 -0.35
N GLN A 91 30.62 3.52 -1.26
CA GLN A 91 29.34 3.78 -1.90
C GLN A 91 28.29 3.82 -0.79
N GLN A 92 27.71 5.00 -0.55
CA GLN A 92 26.57 5.14 0.34
C GLN A 92 25.40 4.41 -0.32
N VAL A 93 25.16 3.17 0.10
CA VAL A 93 23.95 2.46 -0.27
C VAL A 93 22.82 3.03 0.57
N ARG A 94 22.11 4.01 0.01
CA ARG A 94 20.95 4.61 0.68
C ARG A 94 19.67 3.97 0.13
N TYR A 95 19.10 3.02 0.88
CA TYR A 95 17.72 2.59 0.63
C TYR A 95 16.77 3.62 1.23
N LEU A 96 15.75 3.99 0.46
CA LEU A 96 14.72 4.91 0.92
C LEU A 96 13.60 4.08 1.54
N ILE A 97 13.12 4.47 2.73
CA ILE A 97 12.03 3.77 3.40
C ILE A 97 10.86 4.71 3.68
N SER A 98 9.65 4.15 3.72
CA SER A 98 8.49 4.85 4.29
C SER A 98 8.61 4.94 5.82
N GLU A 99 7.82 5.82 6.43
CA GLU A 99 7.47 5.74 7.83
C GLU A 99 6.82 4.37 8.11
N PRO A 100 7.33 3.59 9.08
CA PRO A 100 6.77 2.28 9.38
C PRO A 100 5.34 2.35 9.92
N ILE A 101 4.55 1.32 9.60
CA ILE A 101 3.19 1.13 10.12
C ILE A 101 3.25 0.05 11.18
N PHE A 102 2.90 0.40 12.42
CA PHE A 102 2.91 -0.46 13.58
C PHE A 102 1.52 -1.04 13.83
N LYS A 103 1.39 -2.37 13.78
CA LYS A 103 0.18 -3.12 14.15
C LYS A 103 0.45 -3.82 15.47
N ASP A 104 0.00 -3.19 16.56
CA ASP A 104 0.24 -3.67 17.92
C ASP A 104 -0.96 -4.48 18.41
N SER A 105 -0.69 -5.70 18.86
CA SER A 105 -1.60 -6.54 19.63
C SER A 105 -0.96 -6.94 20.96
N ASN A 106 -1.75 -7.51 21.86
CA ASN A 106 -1.23 -8.00 23.13
C ASN A 106 -0.14 -9.07 22.97
N LYS A 107 -0.17 -9.87 21.89
CA LYS A 107 0.79 -10.98 21.66
C LYS A 107 1.95 -10.61 20.74
N LYS A 108 1.73 -9.71 19.78
CA LYS A 108 2.71 -9.37 18.76
C LYS A 108 2.67 -7.90 18.33
N LEU A 109 3.81 -7.38 17.92
CA LEU A 109 3.98 -6.14 17.19
C LEU A 109 4.43 -6.46 15.76
N SER A 110 3.56 -6.24 14.78
CA SER A 110 3.91 -6.36 13.36
C SER A 110 4.24 -4.97 12.82
N VAL A 111 5.40 -4.82 12.18
CA VAL A 111 5.90 -3.55 11.65
C VAL A 111 6.04 -3.66 10.15
N VAL A 112 5.24 -2.93 9.39
CA VAL A 112 5.30 -2.94 7.92
C VAL A 112 6.06 -1.71 7.46
N VAL A 113 7.05 -1.89 6.58
CA VAL A 113 7.85 -0.79 6.04
C VAL A 113 8.05 -0.98 4.54
N PHE A 114 7.81 0.05 3.73
CA PHE A 114 8.09 0.01 2.31
C PHE A 114 9.53 0.45 2.07
N VAL A 115 10.25 -0.25 1.18
CA VAL A 115 11.67 0.00 0.91
C VAL A 115 11.89 0.14 -0.59
N TYR A 116 12.62 1.17 -1.00
CA TYR A 116 12.97 1.43 -2.40
C TYR A 116 14.48 1.53 -2.58
N ASN A 117 15.00 0.80 -3.56
CA ASN A 117 16.40 0.84 -3.96
C ASN A 117 16.61 1.91 -5.05
N ALA A 118 16.96 3.13 -4.63
CA ALA A 118 17.24 4.25 -5.55
C ALA A 118 18.45 4.02 -6.48
N PHE A 119 19.27 3.01 -6.20
CA PHE A 119 20.49 2.70 -6.95
C PHE A 119 20.40 1.43 -7.80
N ALA A 120 19.24 0.75 -7.83
CA ALA A 120 19.05 -0.50 -8.56
C ALA A 120 19.45 -0.40 -10.04
N ASN A 121 19.22 0.75 -10.68
CA ASN A 121 19.47 0.97 -12.11
C ASN A 121 20.87 1.53 -12.44
N GLN A 122 21.71 1.85 -11.44
CA GLN A 122 23.06 2.37 -11.70
C GLN A 122 24.09 1.25 -11.94
N VAL A 123 23.72 0.01 -11.66
CA VAL A 123 24.59 -1.17 -11.71
C VAL A 123 24.83 -1.68 -13.15
N ALA A 124 23.93 -1.35 -14.10
CA ALA A 124 23.98 -1.91 -15.46
C ALA A 124 25.11 -1.35 -16.36
N LYS A 125 25.83 -0.30 -15.94
CA LYS A 125 26.93 0.29 -16.76
C LYS A 125 28.35 0.00 -16.25
N ALA A 126 28.50 -0.68 -15.11
CA ALA A 126 29.80 -0.89 -14.45
C ALA A 126 30.34 -2.32 -14.58
N GLN A 127 29.94 -3.05 -15.63
CA GLN A 127 30.26 -4.47 -15.81
C GLN A 127 31.74 -4.78 -16.14
N GLN A 128 32.67 -3.82 -16.06
CA GLN A 128 34.05 -4.05 -16.52
C GLN A 128 35.08 -4.45 -15.45
N ASP A 129 34.84 -4.31 -14.13
CA ASP A 129 35.93 -4.50 -13.15
C ASP A 129 35.62 -5.37 -11.91
N GLY A 130 34.71 -6.35 -12.01
CA GLY A 130 34.63 -7.47 -11.05
C GLY A 130 34.31 -7.16 -9.57
N LYS A 131 34.09 -5.90 -9.17
CA LYS A 131 33.86 -5.48 -7.77
C LYS A 131 32.59 -4.65 -7.61
N VAL A 132 31.48 -5.14 -8.15
CA VAL A 132 30.20 -4.45 -8.09
C VAL A 132 29.34 -5.03 -6.97
N ILE A 133 29.05 -4.21 -5.95
CA ILE A 133 28.05 -4.58 -4.93
C ILE A 133 26.68 -4.57 -5.60
N ASN A 134 26.07 -5.74 -5.74
CA ASN A 134 24.69 -5.84 -6.18
C ASN A 134 23.78 -5.31 -5.07
N ASN A 135 23.30 -4.07 -5.23
CA ASN A 135 22.43 -3.39 -4.27
C ASN A 135 21.12 -4.17 -3.99
N ASN A 136 20.64 -5.04 -4.90
CA ASN A 136 19.48 -5.88 -4.60
C ASN A 136 19.86 -7.05 -3.68
N LEU A 137 21.02 -7.67 -3.91
CA LEU A 137 21.51 -8.75 -3.04
C LEU A 137 21.79 -8.26 -1.62
N LEU A 138 22.37 -7.07 -1.49
CA LEU A 138 22.60 -6.46 -0.19
C LEU A 138 21.29 -6.16 0.55
N LEU A 139 20.28 -5.62 -0.15
CA LEU A 139 18.96 -5.38 0.42
C LEU A 139 18.34 -6.69 0.94
N ILE A 140 18.42 -7.76 0.14
CA ILE A 140 17.93 -9.09 0.53
C ILE A 140 18.66 -9.59 1.79
N ARG A 141 19.99 -9.44 1.87
CA ARG A 141 20.75 -9.82 3.07
C ARG A 141 20.32 -9.01 4.29
N MET A 142 20.11 -7.70 4.15
CA MET A 142 19.61 -6.86 5.24
C MET A 142 18.23 -7.30 5.71
N ILE A 143 17.35 -7.70 4.80
CA ILE A 143 16.01 -8.25 5.11
C ILE A 143 16.13 -9.62 5.80
N ASN A 144 17.04 -10.48 5.36
CA ASN A 144 17.28 -11.77 6.00
C ASN A 144 17.78 -11.58 7.43
N ASN A 145 18.71 -10.65 7.67
CA ASN A 145 19.20 -10.33 9.03
C ASN A 145 18.11 -9.78 9.96
N ILE A 146 17.02 -9.24 9.40
CA ILE A 146 15.87 -8.80 10.20
C ILE A 146 15.11 -9.99 10.78
N SER A 147 14.93 -11.05 9.99
CA SER A 147 13.99 -12.14 10.29
C SER A 147 14.63 -13.49 10.63
N GLN A 148 15.86 -13.73 10.21
CA GLN A 148 16.53 -15.04 10.31
C GLN A 148 17.71 -15.02 11.27
N GLY A 149 17.84 -16.11 12.04
CA GLY A 149 18.93 -16.31 13.01
C GLY A 149 18.56 -15.94 14.44
N ALA A 150 19.32 -16.49 15.40
CA ALA A 150 19.11 -16.27 16.83
C ALA A 150 19.28 -14.80 17.23
N GLU A 151 20.25 -14.11 16.61
CA GLU A 151 20.56 -12.69 16.82
C GLU A 151 19.92 -11.78 15.75
N SER A 152 18.80 -12.22 15.16
CA SER A 152 18.04 -11.38 14.23
C SER A 152 17.50 -10.12 14.90
N LEU A 153 17.30 -9.06 14.11
CA LEU A 153 16.71 -7.82 14.63
C LEU A 153 15.35 -8.06 15.29
N ASN A 154 14.51 -8.91 14.71
CA ASN A 154 13.21 -9.27 15.29
C ASN A 154 13.34 -9.91 16.69
N ASN A 155 14.33 -10.78 16.90
CA ASN A 155 14.56 -11.39 18.21
C ASN A 155 15.05 -10.37 19.24
N LEU A 156 16.00 -9.51 18.85
CA LEU A 156 16.50 -8.42 19.71
C LEU A 156 15.38 -7.46 20.10
N LEU A 157 14.55 -7.04 19.14
CA LEU A 157 13.39 -6.19 19.39
C LEU A 157 12.34 -6.92 20.24
N SER A 158 12.12 -8.21 20.05
CA SER A 158 11.18 -8.98 20.86
C SER A 158 11.55 -8.98 22.34
N ARG A 159 12.86 -9.09 22.66
CA ARG A 159 13.38 -8.97 24.03
C ARG A 159 13.07 -7.58 24.61
N HIS A 160 13.27 -6.52 23.83
CA HIS A 160 13.03 -5.13 24.28
C HIS A 160 11.54 -4.78 24.45
N PHE A 161 10.67 -5.28 23.56
CA PHE A 161 9.23 -5.02 23.61
C PHE A 161 8.47 -6.01 24.52
N GLY A 162 9.11 -7.07 25.00
CA GLY A 162 8.50 -8.10 25.86
C GLY A 162 7.42 -8.94 25.15
N LYS A 163 7.40 -8.93 23.81
CA LYS A 163 6.43 -9.65 22.97
C LYS A 163 7.02 -9.87 21.59
N LYS A 164 6.44 -10.78 20.80
CA LYS A 164 6.95 -11.10 19.46
C LYS A 164 6.92 -9.87 18.56
N VAL A 165 8.06 -9.50 17.98
CA VAL A 165 8.19 -8.43 16.99
C VAL A 165 8.46 -9.05 15.62
N GLU A 166 7.69 -8.62 14.63
CA GLU A 166 7.82 -9.06 13.23
C GLU A 166 7.94 -7.82 12.34
N VAL A 167 9.16 -7.49 11.91
CA VAL A 167 9.37 -6.45 10.90
C VAL A 167 9.26 -7.07 9.49
N GLU A 168 8.41 -6.49 8.65
CA GLU A 168 8.09 -6.91 7.29
C GLU A 168 8.45 -5.79 6.29
N PRO A 169 9.64 -5.86 5.68
CA PRO A 169 10.04 -4.95 4.61
C PRO A 169 9.40 -5.35 3.27
N ILE A 170 8.68 -4.43 2.62
CA ILE A 170 8.06 -4.61 1.31
C ILE A 170 8.85 -3.81 0.27
N ILE A 171 9.49 -4.50 -0.67
CA ILE A 171 10.32 -3.85 -1.70
C ILE A 171 9.43 -3.25 -2.79
N LEU A 172 9.57 -1.95 -3.01
CA LEU A 172 8.90 -1.23 -4.09
C LEU A 172 9.74 -1.27 -5.36
N LYS A 173 9.09 -1.55 -6.49
CA LYS A 173 9.71 -1.48 -7.82
C LYS A 173 10.01 -0.03 -8.24
N TYR A 174 9.11 0.90 -7.88
CA TYR A 174 9.21 2.32 -8.23
C TYR A 174 9.03 3.18 -6.98
N ASP A 175 9.69 4.34 -6.95
CA ASP A 175 9.61 5.29 -5.83
C ASP A 175 8.22 5.92 -5.71
N TYR A 176 7.59 6.24 -6.84
CA TYR A 176 6.27 6.88 -6.90
C TYR A 176 5.09 5.99 -6.46
N PHE A 177 5.32 4.75 -6.01
CA PHE A 177 4.30 3.96 -5.32
C PHE A 177 4.07 4.40 -3.87
N SER A 178 5.00 5.17 -3.28
CA SER A 178 4.82 5.78 -1.97
C SER A 178 5.15 7.27 -2.04
N SER A 179 4.22 8.12 -1.61
CA SER A 179 4.42 9.57 -1.59
C SER A 179 5.60 9.97 -0.71
N GLU A 180 5.82 9.26 0.41
CA GLU A 180 6.93 9.49 1.35
C GLU A 180 8.28 9.20 0.70
N ILE A 181 8.46 8.00 0.15
CA ILE A 181 9.68 7.57 -0.54
C ILE A 181 9.95 8.49 -1.73
N PHE A 182 8.92 8.80 -2.50
CA PHE A 182 9.05 9.67 -3.67
C PHE A 182 9.48 11.10 -3.28
N SER A 183 8.89 11.66 -2.22
CA SER A 183 9.28 12.98 -1.70
C SER A 183 10.73 12.99 -1.17
N ASP A 184 11.18 11.92 -0.50
CA ASP A 184 12.55 11.80 0.00
C ASP A 184 13.57 11.62 -1.15
N ASN A 185 13.22 10.82 -2.16
CA ASN A 185 14.07 10.63 -3.33
C ASN A 185 14.29 11.95 -4.08
N LEU A 186 13.21 12.69 -4.35
CA LEU A 186 13.29 14.00 -5.00
C LEU A 186 14.08 15.00 -4.15
N SER A 187 13.86 15.02 -2.84
CA SER A 187 14.63 15.87 -1.91
C SER A 187 16.13 15.58 -1.97
N GLY A 188 16.52 14.30 -1.94
CA GLY A 188 17.92 13.88 -2.11
C GLY A 188 18.51 14.29 -3.47
N ASN A 189 17.73 14.14 -4.55
CA ASN A 189 18.14 14.51 -5.91
C ASN A 189 18.36 16.02 -6.05
N ILE A 190 17.51 16.86 -5.43
CA ILE A 190 17.70 18.32 -5.44
C ILE A 190 19.03 18.70 -4.78
N ASN A 191 19.37 18.08 -3.64
CA ASN A 191 20.66 18.31 -2.99
C ASN A 191 21.83 17.83 -3.85
N ARG A 192 21.71 16.66 -4.48
CA ARG A 192 22.79 16.08 -5.31
C ARG A 192 23.05 16.87 -6.58
N PHE A 193 22.01 17.30 -7.29
CA PHE A 193 22.14 17.96 -8.60
C PHE A 193 22.06 19.49 -8.54
N GLY A 194 21.68 20.03 -7.39
CA GLY A 194 21.51 21.46 -7.17
C GLY A 194 20.35 22.09 -7.94
N THR A 195 19.49 21.28 -8.57
CA THR A 195 18.35 21.72 -9.38
C THR A 195 17.32 20.60 -9.56
N PHE A 196 16.14 20.94 -10.06
CA PHE A 196 15.14 19.97 -10.54
C PHE A 196 15.64 19.35 -11.84
N LYS A 197 16.02 18.07 -11.83
CA LYS A 197 16.39 17.38 -13.08
C LYS A 197 15.16 17.30 -13.99
N LYS A 198 15.14 18.06 -15.11
CA LYS A 198 14.04 18.07 -16.11
C LYS A 198 13.61 16.66 -16.57
N GLY A 199 14.53 15.69 -16.55
CA GLY A 199 14.24 14.29 -16.88
C GLY A 199 13.32 13.57 -15.90
N TYR A 200 13.35 13.91 -14.61
CA TYR A 200 12.49 13.24 -13.60
C TYR A 200 11.02 13.58 -13.84
N THR A 201 10.73 14.84 -14.14
CA THR A 201 9.38 15.29 -14.51
C THR A 201 8.91 14.72 -15.84
N ARG A 202 9.81 14.46 -16.79
CA ARG A 202 9.47 13.82 -18.07
C ARG A 202 9.10 12.34 -17.90
N ILE A 203 9.83 11.60 -17.06
CA ILE A 203 9.54 10.18 -16.78
C ILE A 203 8.21 10.03 -16.04
N LEU A 204 7.92 10.90 -15.07
CA LEU A 204 6.64 10.90 -14.36
C LEU A 204 5.47 11.29 -15.27
N ASN A 205 5.65 12.31 -16.12
CA ASN A 205 4.59 12.73 -17.06
C ASN A 205 4.29 11.66 -18.11
N ASN A 206 5.27 10.83 -18.48
CA ASN A 206 5.09 9.78 -19.49
C ASN A 206 4.55 8.46 -18.89
N ASN A 207 4.72 8.24 -17.58
CA ASN A 207 4.28 7.00 -16.91
C ASN A 207 2.89 7.10 -16.28
N ILE A 208 2.35 8.31 -16.08
CA ILE A 208 0.93 8.47 -15.74
C ILE A 208 0.13 8.43 -17.02
N ASN A 209 -0.50 7.29 -17.27
CA ASN A 209 -1.29 7.07 -18.47
C ASN A 209 -2.61 7.88 -18.40
N ALA A 210 -2.54 9.16 -18.76
CA ALA A 210 -3.69 10.08 -18.74
C ALA A 210 -4.86 9.60 -19.61
N THR A 211 -4.61 8.79 -20.64
CA THR A 211 -5.63 8.29 -21.57
C THR A 211 -6.34 7.04 -21.08
N ALA A 212 -5.80 6.32 -20.08
CA ALA A 212 -6.46 5.15 -19.50
C ALA A 212 -7.53 5.50 -18.45
N LEU A 213 -7.62 6.76 -18.02
CA LEU A 213 -8.56 7.18 -16.98
C LEU A 213 -10.03 6.86 -17.28
N PRO A 214 -10.59 7.17 -18.47
CA PRO A 214 -12.00 6.92 -18.75
C PRO A 214 -12.33 5.41 -18.83
N ALA A 215 -11.44 4.60 -19.41
CA ALA A 215 -11.63 3.15 -19.57
C ALA A 215 -11.37 2.37 -18.26
N ALA A 216 -10.36 2.76 -17.49
CA ALA A 216 -10.13 2.19 -16.16
C ALA A 216 -11.26 2.59 -15.20
N LYS A 217 -11.78 3.82 -15.30
CA LYS A 217 -12.98 4.24 -14.58
C LYS A 217 -14.18 3.40 -14.96
N SER A 218 -14.50 3.20 -16.24
CA SER A 218 -15.67 2.37 -16.61
C SER A 218 -15.55 0.91 -16.15
N LEU A 219 -14.33 0.37 -16.03
CA LEU A 219 -14.07 -0.98 -15.51
C LEU A 219 -14.14 -1.07 -13.97
N GLN A 220 -13.61 -0.08 -13.24
CA GLN A 220 -13.68 -0.04 -11.77
C GLN A 220 -15.02 0.46 -11.21
N ILE A 221 -15.69 1.39 -11.91
CA ILE A 221 -17.06 1.86 -11.62
C ILE A 221 -18.06 0.70 -11.71
N SER A 222 -17.67 -0.42 -12.29
CA SER A 222 -18.51 -1.59 -12.31
C SER A 222 -18.46 -2.32 -10.95
N ASN A 223 -19.29 -1.82 -10.02
CA ASN A 223 -20.00 -2.66 -9.06
C ASN A 223 -20.50 -3.96 -9.72
N LYS A 224 -20.74 -3.95 -11.05
CA LYS A 224 -20.98 -5.14 -11.89
C LYS A 224 -20.01 -6.30 -11.65
N LEU A 225 -18.70 -6.13 -11.44
CA LEU A 225 -17.84 -7.31 -11.27
C LEU A 225 -18.05 -7.97 -9.89
N GLY A 226 -18.24 -7.16 -8.84
CA GLY A 226 -18.64 -7.64 -7.51
C GLY A 226 -20.06 -8.22 -7.50
N GLU A 227 -20.99 -7.59 -8.20
CA GLU A 227 -22.35 -8.06 -8.42
C GLU A 227 -22.35 -9.36 -9.24
N HIS A 228 -21.58 -9.48 -10.31
CA HIS A 228 -21.44 -10.69 -11.13
C HIS A 228 -20.80 -11.82 -10.32
N ILE A 229 -19.76 -11.55 -9.52
CA ILE A 229 -19.21 -12.54 -8.58
C ILE A 229 -20.29 -12.98 -7.58
N SER A 230 -21.08 -12.03 -7.07
CA SER A 230 -22.15 -12.32 -6.11
C SER A 230 -23.32 -13.06 -6.75
N GLN A 231 -23.65 -12.77 -8.01
CA GLN A 231 -24.65 -13.46 -8.84
C GLN A 231 -24.20 -14.88 -9.16
N VAL A 232 -22.95 -15.08 -9.58
CA VAL A 232 -22.38 -16.42 -9.82
C VAL A 232 -22.39 -17.23 -8.51
N ARG A 233 -21.99 -16.63 -7.38
CA ARG A 233 -22.04 -17.28 -6.08
C ARG A 233 -23.49 -17.64 -5.68
N ALA A 234 -24.42 -16.71 -5.89
CA ALA A 234 -25.84 -16.91 -5.61
C ALA A 234 -26.44 -18.03 -6.45
N ASN A 235 -26.18 -18.03 -7.75
CA ASN A 235 -26.63 -19.06 -8.68
C ASN A 235 -26.07 -20.43 -8.31
N ASN A 236 -24.80 -20.50 -7.90
CA ASN A 236 -24.20 -21.76 -7.44
C ASN A 236 -24.85 -22.27 -6.15
N ILE A 237 -25.17 -21.39 -5.19
CA ILE A 237 -25.90 -21.76 -3.97
C ILE A 237 -27.32 -22.25 -4.31
N LEU A 238 -28.05 -21.54 -5.19
CA LEU A 238 -29.39 -21.92 -5.63
C LEU A 238 -29.38 -23.26 -6.37
N ASN A 239 -28.41 -23.48 -7.26
CA ASN A 239 -28.24 -24.74 -8.00
C ASN A 239 -27.86 -25.90 -7.08
N ALA A 240 -27.06 -25.68 -6.05
CA ALA A 240 -26.73 -26.72 -5.08
C ALA A 240 -27.92 -27.07 -4.17
N LEU A 241 -28.68 -26.06 -3.72
CA LEU A 241 -29.92 -26.27 -2.95
C LEU A 241 -30.98 -27.01 -3.77
N SER A 242 -31.06 -26.78 -5.08
CA SER A 242 -32.02 -27.47 -5.95
C SER A 242 -31.61 -28.90 -6.29
N SER A 243 -30.31 -29.21 -6.36
CA SER A 243 -29.76 -30.52 -6.73
C SER A 243 -29.40 -31.43 -5.55
N GLY A 244 -29.41 -30.93 -4.30
CA GLY A 244 -29.01 -31.70 -3.12
C GLY A 244 -27.50 -31.98 -3.02
N ALA A 245 -26.69 -31.31 -3.85
CA ALA A 245 -25.24 -31.46 -3.88
C ALA A 245 -24.55 -30.65 -2.76
N GLN A 246 -23.47 -31.20 -2.19
CA GLN A 246 -22.57 -30.44 -1.32
C GLN A 246 -21.84 -29.36 -2.13
N ILE A 247 -21.91 -28.12 -1.65
CA ILE A 247 -21.19 -26.99 -2.25
C ILE A 247 -19.70 -27.16 -1.97
N LEU A 248 -18.88 -27.33 -3.00
CA LEU A 248 -17.43 -27.11 -2.94
C LEU A 248 -17.14 -25.64 -3.28
N PRO A 249 -16.85 -24.77 -2.29
CA PRO A 249 -16.56 -23.36 -2.54
C PRO A 249 -15.14 -23.23 -3.15
N GLY A 250 -14.99 -23.51 -4.44
CA GLY A 250 -13.65 -23.56 -5.05
C GLY A 250 -13.53 -23.23 -6.53
N GLU A 251 -14.46 -23.63 -7.38
CA GLU A 251 -14.04 -23.93 -8.77
C GLU A 251 -14.21 -22.85 -9.84
N PHE A 252 -14.88 -21.72 -9.60
CA PHE A 252 -15.24 -20.81 -10.72
C PHE A 252 -14.65 -19.42 -10.71
N LEU A 253 -13.65 -19.16 -9.86
CA LEU A 253 -12.97 -17.87 -9.87
C LEU A 253 -11.47 -18.08 -9.66
N ASN A 254 -10.67 -17.79 -10.70
CA ASN A 254 -9.22 -17.71 -10.56
C ASN A 254 -8.91 -16.70 -9.45
N LYS A 255 -8.55 -17.18 -8.25
CA LYS A 255 -8.50 -16.40 -7.01
C LYS A 255 -7.63 -15.15 -7.16
N GLY A 256 -6.55 -15.24 -7.94
CA GLY A 256 -5.68 -14.10 -8.25
C GLY A 256 -6.41 -12.98 -8.99
N ASN A 257 -7.16 -13.31 -10.04
CA ASN A 257 -7.84 -12.33 -10.88
C ASN A 257 -8.97 -11.62 -10.13
N VAL A 258 -9.68 -12.33 -9.24
CA VAL A 258 -10.75 -11.73 -8.44
C VAL A 258 -10.20 -10.77 -7.39
N VAL A 259 -9.16 -11.17 -6.65
CA VAL A 259 -8.54 -10.29 -5.64
C VAL A 259 -7.98 -9.04 -6.30
N TRP A 260 -7.27 -9.20 -7.43
CA TRP A 260 -6.74 -8.06 -8.16
C TRP A 260 -7.83 -7.17 -8.74
N ASN A 261 -8.90 -7.72 -9.30
CA ASN A 261 -9.97 -6.91 -9.88
C ASN A 261 -10.75 -6.12 -8.82
N LEU A 262 -10.95 -6.69 -7.63
CA LEU A 262 -11.66 -6.06 -6.51
C LEU A 262 -10.82 -5.05 -5.71
N LEU A 263 -9.50 -5.00 -5.90
CA LEU A 263 -8.63 -4.06 -5.19
C LEU A 263 -8.86 -2.62 -5.69
N ASN A 264 -9.10 -1.69 -4.77
CA ASN A 264 -9.15 -0.26 -5.05
C ASN A 264 -7.75 0.37 -5.01
N ASN A 265 -7.58 1.56 -5.61
CA ASN A 265 -6.35 2.35 -5.62
C ASN A 265 -5.13 1.62 -6.24
N LYS A 266 -5.34 0.91 -7.35
CA LYS A 266 -4.28 0.18 -8.08
C LYS A 266 -3.49 1.09 -9.01
N TYR A 267 -4.15 2.09 -9.58
CA TYR A 267 -3.59 2.90 -10.65
C TYR A 267 -3.29 4.30 -10.16
N LEU A 268 -2.09 4.79 -10.46
CA LEU A 268 -1.75 6.20 -10.26
C LEU A 268 -2.38 7.04 -11.38
N ILE A 269 -3.34 7.89 -11.04
CA ILE A 269 -4.11 8.73 -11.98
C ILE A 269 -3.60 10.16 -12.08
N GLY A 270 -2.74 10.58 -11.16
CA GLY A 270 -2.13 11.89 -11.19
C GLY A 270 -1.16 12.13 -10.04
N TYR A 271 -0.35 13.18 -10.17
CA TYR A 271 0.52 13.65 -9.10
C TYR A 271 0.59 15.17 -9.07
N SER A 272 0.84 15.70 -7.88
CA SER A 272 1.27 17.09 -7.67
C SER A 272 2.60 17.09 -6.92
N PHE A 273 3.54 17.87 -7.44
CA PHE A 273 4.83 18.15 -6.83
C PHE A 273 4.87 19.64 -6.45
N GLU A 274 5.31 19.93 -5.24
CA GLU A 274 5.54 21.29 -4.76
C GLU A 274 6.91 21.35 -4.09
N PHE A 275 7.77 22.24 -4.58
CA PHE A 275 9.00 22.65 -3.91
C PHE A 275 8.79 24.02 -3.28
N ALA A 276 9.27 24.19 -2.05
CA ALA A 276 9.30 25.49 -1.37
C ALA A 276 10.62 25.64 -0.58
N GLY A 277 11.43 26.64 -0.92
CA GLY A 277 12.67 26.95 -0.20
C GLY A 277 13.76 27.53 -1.09
N LYS A 278 15.01 27.51 -0.63
CA LYS A 278 16.17 27.98 -1.40
C LYS A 278 16.79 26.81 -2.16
N LEU A 279 17.13 27.00 -3.44
CA LEU A 279 17.86 25.99 -4.22
C LEU A 279 19.36 26.01 -3.89
N PRO A 280 20.07 24.87 -3.96
CA PRO A 280 21.51 24.83 -3.66
C PRO A 280 22.37 25.67 -4.62
N LYS A 281 21.95 25.86 -5.88
CA LYS A 281 22.67 26.66 -6.88
C LYS A 281 22.37 28.16 -6.82
N ALA A 282 21.43 28.59 -5.98
CA ALA A 282 21.04 29.99 -5.92
C ALA A 282 21.99 30.77 -5.01
N VAL A 283 23.12 31.22 -5.55
CA VAL A 283 24.20 31.91 -4.80
C VAL A 283 23.79 33.35 -4.40
N SER A 284 22.71 33.90 -4.97
CA SER A 284 22.36 35.32 -4.82
C SER A 284 20.88 35.61 -4.48
N THR A 285 19.96 34.64 -4.60
CA THR A 285 18.54 34.94 -4.28
C THR A 285 18.28 34.79 -2.78
N ALA A 286 18.15 35.90 -2.07
CA ALA A 286 17.66 35.90 -0.69
C ALA A 286 16.23 35.33 -0.55
N ARG A 287 15.45 35.37 -1.63
CA ARG A 287 14.03 34.97 -1.67
C ARG A 287 13.85 33.46 -1.79
N THR A 288 12.82 32.95 -1.12
CA THR A 288 12.36 31.57 -1.25
C THR A 288 11.73 31.34 -2.62
N LEU A 289 12.08 30.22 -3.25
CA LEU A 289 11.50 29.78 -4.51
C LEU A 289 10.35 28.80 -4.23
N LYS A 290 9.25 28.96 -4.97
CA LYS A 290 8.14 28.02 -4.99
C LYS A 290 7.93 27.51 -6.41
N ASP A 291 8.02 26.20 -6.62
CA ASP A 291 7.75 25.55 -7.91
C ASP A 291 6.68 24.49 -7.71
N ILE A 292 5.61 24.54 -8.50
CA ILE A 292 4.50 23.58 -8.45
C ILE A 292 4.35 22.94 -9.83
N ARG A 293 4.35 21.61 -9.86
CA ARG A 293 4.13 20.83 -11.07
C ARG A 293 3.03 19.82 -10.84
N PHE A 294 2.31 19.52 -11.90
CA PHE A 294 1.12 18.69 -11.83
C PHE A 294 0.95 17.88 -13.12
N SER A 295 0.44 16.66 -12.99
CA SER A 295 0.04 15.83 -14.13
C SER A 295 -1.13 14.92 -13.74
N GLY A 296 -2.02 14.64 -14.68
CA GLY A 296 -3.19 13.79 -14.47
C GLY A 296 -4.27 14.44 -13.60
N THR A 297 -4.92 13.68 -12.72
CA THR A 297 -5.91 14.18 -11.76
C THR A 297 -5.74 13.56 -10.38
N LEU A 298 -6.00 14.34 -9.32
CA LEU A 298 -6.10 13.81 -7.95
C LEU A 298 -7.53 13.42 -7.58
N LYS A 299 -8.52 13.81 -8.40
CA LYS A 299 -9.93 13.54 -8.14
C LYS A 299 -10.33 12.18 -8.71
N CYS A 300 -10.77 11.28 -7.84
CA CYS A 300 -11.51 10.10 -8.23
C CYS A 300 -13.02 10.42 -8.15
N ASN A 301 -13.60 10.81 -9.28
CA ASN A 301 -15.06 10.90 -9.41
C ASN A 301 -15.54 9.51 -9.86
N THR A 302 -15.85 8.62 -8.92
CA THR A 302 -16.69 7.45 -9.21
C THR A 302 -18.14 7.91 -9.09
N SER A 303 -18.96 7.63 -10.09
CA SER A 303 -20.38 8.01 -10.16
C SER A 303 -21.24 7.38 -9.05
N ASP A 304 -20.75 6.31 -8.43
CA ASP A 304 -21.43 5.65 -7.32
C ASP A 304 -21.00 6.29 -6.00
N ASN A 305 -21.88 7.14 -5.48
CA ASN A 305 -21.85 7.77 -4.16
C ASN A 305 -21.94 6.76 -2.99
N ALA A 306 -21.38 5.56 -3.12
CA ALA A 306 -21.22 4.65 -1.99
C ALA A 306 -20.01 5.09 -1.15
N SER A 307 -20.18 6.19 -0.42
CA SER A 307 -19.32 6.68 0.66
C SER A 307 -17.82 6.64 0.34
N VAL A 308 -17.29 7.70 -0.28
CA VAL A 308 -15.82 7.91 -0.30
C VAL A 308 -15.38 8.08 1.14
N LEU A 309 -14.88 7.00 1.75
CA LEU A 309 -14.40 7.01 3.12
C LEU A 309 -13.22 7.97 3.19
N PHE A 310 -13.24 8.86 4.19
CA PHE A 310 -12.16 9.80 4.43
C PHE A 310 -11.15 9.17 5.39
N ASN A 311 -9.86 9.32 5.08
CA ASN A 311 -8.75 8.79 5.88
C ASN A 311 -8.63 9.52 7.24
N LEU A 312 -9.15 10.74 7.39
CA LEU A 312 -9.19 11.47 8.68
C LEU A 312 -10.31 12.52 8.69
N ASN A 313 -11.55 12.15 8.34
CA ASN A 313 -12.71 13.05 8.13
C ASN A 313 -12.45 14.27 7.19
N SER A 314 -11.28 14.38 6.56
CA SER A 314 -10.80 15.58 5.86
C SER A 314 -9.97 15.28 4.61
N ARG A 315 -9.54 14.02 4.42
CA ARG A 315 -8.73 13.58 3.27
C ARG A 315 -9.44 12.48 2.51
N ILE A 316 -9.56 12.65 1.19
CA ILE A 316 -10.14 11.67 0.29
C ILE A 316 -9.26 10.41 0.31
N SER A 317 -9.82 9.22 0.54
CA SER A 317 -9.09 7.95 0.67
C SER A 317 -8.19 7.60 -0.51
N ASN A 318 -8.47 8.15 -1.70
CA ASN A 318 -7.71 7.89 -2.91
C ASN A 318 -6.48 8.80 -3.07
N ILE A 319 -6.22 9.72 -2.14
CA ILE A 319 -5.06 10.63 -2.19
C ILE A 319 -4.04 10.24 -1.12
N SER A 320 -2.80 9.95 -1.53
CA SER A 320 -1.67 9.86 -0.62
C SER A 320 -0.81 11.12 -0.70
N GLN A 321 -0.43 11.67 0.45
CA GLN A 321 0.34 12.91 0.55
C GLN A 321 1.50 12.74 1.52
N ALA A 322 2.67 13.25 1.15
CA ALA A 322 3.82 13.34 2.03
C ALA A 322 4.60 14.64 1.79
N GLN A 323 5.38 15.03 2.79
CA GLN A 323 6.28 16.17 2.69
C GLN A 323 7.62 15.79 3.32
N LYS A 324 8.71 15.92 2.55
CA LYS A 324 10.06 15.83 3.07
C LYS A 324 10.65 17.21 3.24
N SER A 325 11.09 17.50 4.46
CA SER A 325 11.91 18.66 4.75
C SER A 325 13.39 18.27 4.72
N ASN A 326 14.23 19.11 4.13
CA ASN A 326 15.67 18.87 4.06
C ASN A 326 16.42 20.19 4.05
N ILE A 327 17.73 20.12 4.31
CA ILE A 327 18.61 21.27 4.41
C ILE A 327 19.63 21.16 3.27
N ASN A 328 19.91 22.29 2.63
CA ASN A 328 21.04 22.43 1.72
C ASN A 328 21.98 23.53 2.20
N LYS A 329 23.05 23.80 1.43
CA LYS A 329 24.04 24.85 1.74
C LYS A 329 23.42 26.23 1.98
N ASN A 330 22.26 26.52 1.39
CA ASN A 330 21.62 27.84 1.42
C ASN A 330 20.44 27.90 2.41
N GLY A 331 20.08 26.80 3.07
CA GLY A 331 19.03 26.74 4.09
C GLY A 331 18.05 25.59 3.92
N LYS A 332 16.92 25.68 4.64
CA LYS A 332 15.85 24.67 4.64
C LYS A 332 14.98 24.78 3.38
N PHE A 333 14.59 23.63 2.85
CA PHE A 333 13.59 23.52 1.80
C PHE A 333 12.67 22.32 2.04
N ASN A 334 11.51 22.34 1.40
CA ASN A 334 10.49 21.30 1.48
C ASN A 334 10.15 20.79 0.08
N VAL A 335 9.95 19.48 -0.01
CA VAL A 335 9.37 18.81 -1.17
C VAL A 335 8.08 18.14 -0.72
N ARG A 336 6.96 18.57 -1.29
CA ARG A 336 5.63 17.98 -1.04
C ARG A 336 5.17 17.23 -2.28
N ILE A 337 4.66 16.02 -2.06
CA ILE A 337 4.09 15.16 -3.09
C ILE A 337 2.65 14.82 -2.71
N LYS A 338 1.73 14.92 -3.67
CA LYS A 338 0.39 14.32 -3.62
C LYS A 338 0.25 13.36 -4.78
N LEU A 339 -0.27 12.17 -4.53
CA LEU A 339 -0.54 11.14 -5.52
C LEU A 339 -2.04 10.83 -5.49
N GLY A 340 -2.66 10.81 -6.65
CA GLY A 340 -4.04 10.39 -6.84
C GLY A 340 -4.06 8.95 -7.32
N HIS A 341 -4.87 8.13 -6.66
CA HIS A 341 -5.06 6.72 -6.97
C HIS A 341 -6.48 6.44 -7.45
N LEU A 342 -6.61 5.36 -8.21
CA LEU A 342 -7.86 4.80 -8.73
C LEU A 342 -7.87 3.29 -8.49
#